data_AF-A0A0D0S5U4-F1
#
_entry.id   AF-A0A0D0S5U4-F1
#
_cell.length_a   1.000
_cell.length_b   1.000
_cell.length_c   1.000
_cell.angle_alpha   90.00
_cell.angle_beta   90.00
_cell.angle_gamma   90.00
#
_symmetry.space_group_name_H-M   'P 1'
#
loop_
_entity.id
_entity.type
_entity.pdbx_description
1 polymer ?
#
loop_
_entity_poly.entity_id
_entity_poly.type
_entity_poly.pdbx_seq_one_letter_code
_entity_poly.pdbx_strand_id
1 'polypeptide(L)'
;MTTAFLIALILGTAGSAWLWLVHNRATVVALGLRALAAMRWRESSRFVIEALEGQGFSASRLAPDANRGQNADLLLNRGEQTWLLSFKQGVDYRVDPGMVSQMSAAVRDSNASGGIIATLGTIQGELRKNPQDIELIDGATLWPLISPLLPPSLHNDIMARARRLTVRATGVVWVAALLAGFLASLLIPDAVVDPTRETTDTSVASSVGADGSGQGESSSVVESPAIAGTEEEQRRDIAAAVGHLPGIARASWATRSTLVALVNADASEQQIDGICNVLAPYEDLRYSRVQLQPPPGSEAPVRFLQCNWG
;
A
#
# COMPACT_ATOMS: atom_id res chain seq x y z
N MET A 1 38.42 11.44 -13.88
CA MET A 1 37.22 10.91 -14.58
C MET A 1 36.94 9.44 -14.27
N THR A 2 37.92 8.53 -14.32
CA THR A 2 37.72 7.08 -14.06
C THR A 2 37.22 6.77 -12.64
N THR A 3 37.74 7.47 -11.62
CA THR A 3 37.34 7.30 -10.22
C THR A 3 35.88 7.67 -9.96
N ALA A 4 35.39 8.74 -10.58
CA ALA A 4 34.00 9.19 -10.50
C ALA A 4 33.01 8.16 -11.06
N PHE A 5 33.34 7.58 -12.22
CA PHE A 5 32.55 6.53 -12.84
C PHE A 5 32.52 5.26 -11.98
N LEU A 6 33.66 4.86 -11.41
CA LEU A 6 33.73 3.69 -10.54
C LEU A 6 32.89 3.86 -9.28
N ILE A 7 32.95 5.01 -8.63
CA ILE A 7 32.14 5.31 -7.42
C ILE A 7 30.65 5.29 -7.75
N ALA A 8 30.23 5.97 -8.83
CA ALA A 8 28.84 6.00 -9.26
C ALA A 8 28.33 4.59 -9.61
N LEU A 9 29.14 3.78 -10.28
CA LEU A 9 28.79 2.41 -10.64
C LEU A 9 28.62 1.53 -9.39
N ILE A 10 29.54 1.62 -8.42
CA ILE A 10 29.47 0.83 -7.17
C ILE A 10 28.23 1.23 -6.36
N LEU A 11 27.99 2.53 -6.16
CA LEU A 11 26.82 3.00 -5.42
C LEU A 11 25.50 2.67 -6.11
N GLY A 12 25.43 2.87 -7.43
CA GLY A 12 24.24 2.57 -8.23
C GLY A 12 23.89 1.09 -8.23
N THR A 13 24.89 0.21 -8.43
CA THR A 13 24.69 -1.24 -8.42
C THR A 13 24.36 -1.77 -7.02
N ALA A 14 25.07 -1.34 -5.98
CA ALA A 14 24.80 -1.75 -4.60
C ALA A 14 23.40 -1.30 -4.14
N GLY A 15 23.03 -0.05 -4.43
CA GLY A 15 21.70 0.49 -4.10
C GLY A 15 20.58 -0.22 -4.87
N SER A 16 20.80 -0.51 -6.17
CA SER A 16 19.87 -1.30 -6.97
C SER A 16 19.70 -2.71 -6.40
N ALA A 17 20.80 -3.40 -6.08
CA ALA A 17 20.75 -4.75 -5.52
C ALA A 17 20.00 -4.78 -4.18
N TRP A 18 20.26 -3.80 -3.30
CA TRP A 18 19.56 -3.67 -2.02
C TRP A 18 18.05 -3.42 -2.21
N LEU A 19 17.68 -2.54 -3.13
CA LEU A 19 16.27 -2.28 -3.46
C LEU A 19 15.57 -3.53 -3.98
N TRP A 20 16.20 -4.29 -4.86
CA TRP A 20 15.59 -5.49 -5.44
C TRP A 20 15.52 -6.67 -4.46
N LEU A 21 16.53 -6.86 -3.61
CA LEU A 21 16.58 -8.01 -2.69
C LEU A 21 15.77 -7.76 -1.42
N VAL A 22 15.86 -6.57 -0.83
CA VAL A 22 15.28 -6.27 0.49
C VAL A 22 14.01 -5.45 0.34
N HIS A 23 14.10 -4.29 -0.32
CA HIS A 23 12.98 -3.36 -0.38
C HIS A 23 11.80 -3.93 -1.18
N ASN A 24 12.07 -4.62 -2.30
CA ASN A 24 11.02 -5.24 -3.10
C ASN A 24 10.27 -6.32 -2.32
N ARG A 25 10.98 -7.17 -1.55
CA ARG A 25 10.33 -8.18 -0.70
C ARG A 25 9.43 -7.53 0.35
N ALA A 26 9.93 -6.53 1.06
CA ALA A 26 9.15 -5.77 2.04
C ALA A 26 7.94 -5.05 1.39
N THR A 27 8.12 -4.54 0.17
CA THR A 27 7.06 -3.85 -0.59
C THR A 27 5.96 -4.81 -1.03
N VAL A 28 6.33 -6.01 -1.51
CA VAL A 28 5.36 -7.07 -1.86
C VAL A 28 4.53 -7.45 -0.64
N VAL A 29 5.18 -7.70 0.50
CA VAL A 29 4.48 -8.00 1.77
C VAL A 29 3.53 -6.85 2.14
N ALA A 30 4.01 -5.61 2.15
CA ALA A 30 3.21 -4.46 2.55
C ALA A 30 2.02 -4.20 1.61
N LEU A 31 2.19 -4.35 0.30
CA LEU A 31 1.10 -4.24 -0.68
C LEU A 31 0.10 -5.38 -0.54
N GLY A 32 0.61 -6.59 -0.30
CA GLY A 32 -0.18 -7.79 -0.07
C GLY A 32 -1.07 -7.71 1.16
N LEU A 33 -0.48 -7.32 2.30
CA LEU A 33 -1.21 -7.13 3.54
C LEU A 33 -2.26 -6.01 3.41
N ARG A 34 -1.96 -4.92 2.72
CA ARG A 34 -2.95 -3.86 2.42
C ARG A 34 -4.08 -4.36 1.53
N ALA A 35 -3.78 -5.21 0.54
CA ALA A 35 -4.82 -5.81 -0.30
C ALA A 35 -5.74 -6.71 0.53
N LEU A 36 -5.17 -7.57 1.39
CA LEU A 36 -5.93 -8.40 2.34
C LEU A 36 -6.74 -7.55 3.34
N ALA A 37 -6.22 -6.41 3.78
CA ALA A 37 -6.94 -5.51 4.68
C ALA A 37 -8.09 -4.75 4.00
N ALA A 38 -7.99 -4.53 2.68
CA ALA A 38 -9.05 -3.89 1.89
C ALA A 38 -10.19 -4.85 1.50
N MET A 39 -9.96 -6.17 1.53
CA MET A 39 -10.97 -7.19 1.23
C MET A 39 -12.05 -7.27 2.31
N ARG A 40 -13.15 -7.99 2.02
CA ARG A 40 -14.13 -8.33 3.06
C ARG A 40 -13.49 -9.25 4.09
N TRP A 41 -13.77 -9.01 5.37
CA TRP A 41 -13.24 -9.81 6.47
C TRP A 41 -13.38 -11.32 6.27
N ARG A 42 -14.54 -11.79 5.78
CA ARG A 42 -14.80 -13.21 5.49
C ARG A 42 -13.87 -13.81 4.43
N GLU A 43 -13.45 -13.01 3.45
CA GLU A 43 -12.54 -13.48 2.39
C GLU A 43 -11.13 -13.60 2.93
N SER A 44 -10.66 -12.57 3.64
CA SER A 44 -9.34 -12.58 4.28
C SER A 44 -9.22 -13.67 5.34
N SER A 45 -10.25 -13.87 6.17
CA SER A 45 -10.27 -14.93 7.18
C SER A 45 -10.24 -16.32 6.54
N ARG A 46 -10.87 -16.50 5.36
CA ARG A 46 -10.83 -17.79 4.64
C ARG A 46 -9.42 -18.13 4.19
N PHE A 47 -8.66 -17.16 3.66
CA PHE A 47 -7.26 -17.40 3.29
C PHE A 47 -6.40 -17.74 4.51
N VAL A 48 -6.67 -17.12 5.66
CA VAL A 48 -5.96 -17.43 6.91
C VAL A 48 -6.27 -18.86 7.37
N ILE A 49 -7.55 -19.26 7.34
CA ILE A 49 -7.97 -20.61 7.73
C ILE A 49 -7.33 -21.63 6.79
N GLU A 50 -7.42 -21.44 5.48
CA GLU A 50 -6.79 -22.32 4.48
C GLU A 50 -5.26 -22.40 4.65
N ALA A 51 -4.61 -21.28 4.96
CA ALA A 51 -3.18 -21.24 5.27
C ALA A 51 -2.84 -22.05 6.53
N LEU A 52 -3.67 -21.97 7.57
CA LEU A 52 -3.52 -22.77 8.79
C LEU A 52 -3.87 -24.24 8.55
N GLU A 53 -4.77 -24.56 7.62
CA GLU A 53 -5.04 -25.93 7.20
C GLU A 53 -3.80 -26.58 6.58
N GLY A 54 -3.04 -25.83 5.78
CA GLY A 54 -1.72 -26.24 5.31
C GLY A 54 -0.68 -26.49 6.42
N GLN A 55 -0.93 -26.01 7.64
CA GLN A 55 -0.10 -26.25 8.83
C GLN A 55 -0.66 -27.34 9.77
N GLY A 56 -1.65 -28.11 9.31
CA GLY A 56 -2.25 -29.21 10.08
C GLY A 56 -3.36 -28.78 11.05
N PHE A 57 -3.88 -27.56 10.92
CA PHE A 57 -5.17 -27.21 11.52
C PHE A 57 -6.33 -27.65 10.61
N SER A 58 -7.55 -27.64 11.12
CA SER A 58 -8.76 -27.91 10.34
C SER A 58 -9.88 -27.03 10.88
N ALA A 59 -10.67 -26.40 10.00
CA ALA A 59 -11.79 -25.61 10.45
C ALA A 59 -12.82 -26.49 11.18
N SER A 60 -13.16 -26.15 12.42
CA SER A 60 -14.23 -26.84 13.14
C SER A 60 -15.57 -26.46 12.52
N ARG A 61 -16.38 -27.45 12.12
CA ARG A 61 -17.74 -27.22 11.58
C ARG A 61 -18.74 -26.78 12.65
N LEU A 62 -18.36 -26.81 13.94
CA LEU A 62 -19.15 -26.19 15.00
C LEU A 62 -19.05 -24.68 14.81
N ALA A 63 -20.04 -24.13 14.09
CA ALA A 63 -20.13 -22.72 13.77
C ALA A 63 -19.96 -21.90 15.07
N PRO A 64 -18.99 -20.98 15.13
CA PRO A 64 -19.09 -19.87 16.06
C PRO A 64 -20.38 -19.14 15.68
N ASP A 65 -21.25 -18.85 16.65
CA ASP A 65 -22.48 -18.09 16.41
C ASP A 65 -22.18 -16.92 15.47
N ALA A 66 -22.84 -16.92 14.31
CA ALA A 66 -22.68 -15.90 13.27
C ALA A 66 -23.04 -14.48 13.76
N ASN A 67 -23.49 -14.36 15.01
CA ASN A 67 -23.84 -13.12 15.71
C ASN A 67 -22.68 -12.43 16.46
N ARG A 68 -21.46 -12.98 16.49
CA ARG A 68 -20.34 -12.38 17.25
C ARG A 68 -19.58 -11.24 16.54
N GLY A 69 -20.05 -10.78 15.38
CA GLY A 69 -19.47 -9.62 14.67
C GLY A 69 -18.04 -9.85 14.16
N GLN A 70 -17.34 -8.76 13.83
CA GLN A 70 -15.97 -8.76 13.23
C GLN A 70 -14.87 -9.31 14.16
N ASN A 71 -15.23 -9.72 15.38
CA ASN A 71 -14.34 -10.25 16.42
C ASN A 71 -14.70 -11.69 16.82
N ALA A 72 -15.42 -12.42 15.97
CA ALA A 72 -15.78 -13.81 16.28
C ALA A 72 -14.52 -14.69 16.27
N ASP A 73 -14.12 -15.16 17.44
CA ASP A 73 -13.09 -16.19 17.56
C ASP A 73 -13.59 -17.47 16.89
N LEU A 74 -12.78 -18.00 15.98
CA LEU A 74 -13.07 -19.21 15.21
C LEU A 74 -12.50 -20.43 15.92
N LEU A 75 -13.20 -21.56 15.83
CA LEU A 75 -12.70 -22.83 16.37
C LEU A 75 -11.98 -23.60 15.27
N LEU A 76 -10.75 -24.02 15.57
CA LEU A 76 -9.92 -24.89 14.76
C LEU A 76 -9.69 -26.20 15.51
N ASN A 77 -9.40 -27.28 14.80
CA ASN A 77 -8.95 -28.54 15.38
C ASN A 77 -7.57 -28.91 14.83
N ARG A 78 -6.69 -29.39 15.70
CA ARG A 78 -5.40 -29.96 15.35
C ARG A 78 -5.35 -31.38 15.95
N GLY A 79 -5.64 -32.37 15.13
CA GLY A 79 -5.93 -33.72 15.63
C GLY A 79 -7.20 -33.73 16.48
N GLU A 80 -7.12 -34.24 17.71
CA GLU A 80 -8.25 -34.25 18.67
C GLU A 80 -8.32 -32.99 19.55
N GLN A 81 -7.36 -32.07 19.42
CA GLN A 81 -7.30 -30.85 20.21
C GLN A 81 -8.04 -29.71 19.53
N THR A 82 -8.88 -29.00 20.30
CA THR A 82 -9.55 -27.77 19.84
C THR A 82 -8.68 -26.55 20.14
N TRP A 83 -8.61 -25.64 19.19
CA TRP A 83 -7.83 -24.41 19.22
C TRP A 83 -8.74 -23.22 18.90
N LEU A 84 -8.51 -22.08 19.54
CA LEU A 84 -9.17 -20.82 19.20
C LEU A 84 -8.33 -20.01 18.21
N LEU A 85 -8.96 -19.37 17.23
CA LEU A 85 -8.34 -18.44 16.30
C LEU A 85 -9.01 -17.07 16.42
N SER A 86 -8.26 -16.05 16.80
CA SER A 86 -8.69 -14.65 16.65
C SER A 86 -7.92 -14.00 15.52
N PHE A 87 -8.64 -13.63 14.44
CA PHE A 87 -8.05 -12.97 13.28
C PHE A 87 -8.37 -11.46 13.26
N LYS A 88 -7.31 -10.64 13.21
CA LYS A 88 -7.38 -9.17 13.17
C LYS A 88 -6.88 -8.64 11.82
N GLN A 89 -7.77 -8.01 11.06
CA GLN A 89 -7.52 -7.63 9.66
C GLN A 89 -6.79 -6.28 9.47
N GLY A 90 -6.59 -5.46 10.51
CA GLY A 90 -5.95 -4.15 10.33
C GLY A 90 -4.43 -4.24 10.11
N VAL A 91 -3.89 -3.59 9.07
CA VAL A 91 -2.42 -3.47 8.86
C VAL A 91 -1.73 -2.58 9.90
N ASP A 92 -2.45 -1.60 10.44
CA ASP A 92 -1.97 -0.75 11.52
C ASP A 92 -2.29 -1.33 12.91
N TYR A 93 -2.91 -2.50 12.95
CA TYR A 93 -3.28 -3.16 14.20
C TYR A 93 -2.03 -3.64 14.93
N ARG A 94 -2.01 -3.42 16.25
CA ARG A 94 -0.91 -3.84 17.13
C ARG A 94 -1.46 -4.74 18.22
N VAL A 95 -0.90 -5.94 18.35
CA VAL A 95 -1.26 -6.84 19.45
C VAL A 95 -0.56 -6.39 20.73
N ASP A 96 -1.33 -6.20 21.79
CA ASP A 96 -0.86 -5.83 23.12
C ASP A 96 -0.95 -7.02 24.11
N PRO A 97 -0.26 -6.95 25.26
CA PRO A 97 -0.30 -8.02 26.28
C PRO A 97 -1.71 -8.30 26.82
N GLY A 98 -2.58 -7.29 26.88
CA GLY A 98 -3.96 -7.43 27.33
C GLY A 98 -4.76 -8.35 26.41
N MET A 99 -4.57 -8.25 25.10
CA MET A 99 -5.21 -9.16 24.13
C MET A 99 -4.75 -10.61 24.30
N VAL A 100 -3.47 -10.83 24.60
CA VAL A 100 -2.95 -12.17 24.89
C VAL A 100 -3.58 -12.73 26.16
N SER A 101 -3.72 -11.92 27.21
CA SER A 101 -4.39 -12.33 28.45
C SER A 101 -5.89 -12.62 28.29
N GLN A 102 -6.57 -11.87 27.41
CA GLN A 102 -7.98 -12.12 27.07
C GLN A 102 -8.12 -13.43 26.28
N MET A 103 -7.21 -13.69 25.35
CA MET A 103 -7.17 -14.96 24.63
C MET A 103 -6.90 -16.14 25.58
N SER A 104 -6.00 -16.00 26.57
CA SER A 104 -5.74 -17.09 27.52
C SER A 104 -6.95 -17.36 28.43
N ALA A 105 -7.72 -16.33 28.78
CA ALA A 105 -9.01 -16.50 29.43
C ALA A 105 -9.99 -17.26 28.51
N ALA A 106 -10.14 -16.83 27.26
CA ALA A 106 -11.04 -17.48 26.30
C ALA A 106 -10.67 -18.95 26.02
N VAL A 107 -9.38 -19.30 25.95
CA VAL A 107 -8.90 -20.69 25.81
C VAL A 107 -9.33 -21.54 27.00
N ARG A 108 -9.20 -21.01 28.23
CA ARG A 108 -9.67 -21.72 29.45
C ARG A 108 -11.19 -21.85 29.48
N ASP A 109 -11.91 -20.80 29.12
CA ASP A 109 -13.39 -20.76 29.15
C ASP A 109 -14.02 -21.70 28.11
N SER A 110 -13.35 -21.87 26.96
CA SER A 110 -13.77 -22.79 25.90
C SER A 110 -13.21 -24.21 26.05
N ASN A 111 -12.41 -24.47 27.08
CA ASN A 111 -11.69 -25.72 27.28
C ASN A 111 -10.86 -26.14 26.04
N ALA A 112 -10.31 -25.15 25.33
CA ALA A 112 -9.44 -25.34 24.19
C ALA A 112 -8.01 -25.69 24.67
N SER A 113 -7.26 -26.43 23.86
CA SER A 113 -5.86 -26.77 24.12
C SER A 113 -4.90 -25.60 23.87
N GLY A 114 -5.34 -24.58 23.14
CA GLY A 114 -4.53 -23.40 22.84
C GLY A 114 -5.29 -22.36 22.02
N GLY A 115 -4.65 -21.22 21.80
CA GLY A 115 -5.16 -20.10 21.02
C GLY A 115 -4.15 -19.64 19.97
N ILE A 116 -4.64 -19.01 18.91
CA ILE A 116 -3.86 -18.39 17.84
C ILE A 116 -4.38 -16.97 17.67
N ILE A 117 -3.49 -15.98 17.76
CA ILE A 117 -3.77 -14.60 17.39
C ILE A 117 -3.06 -14.34 16.07
N ALA A 118 -3.84 -14.24 15.00
CA ALA A 118 -3.34 -13.89 13.68
C ALA A 118 -3.69 -12.44 13.36
N THR A 119 -2.71 -11.63 12.93
CA THR A 119 -2.93 -10.23 12.56
C THR A 119 -2.26 -9.90 11.24
N LEU A 120 -2.89 -9.03 10.43
CA LEU A 120 -2.22 -8.42 9.27
C LEU A 120 -1.24 -7.31 9.67
N GLY A 121 -1.32 -6.84 10.91
CA GLY A 121 -0.43 -5.82 11.46
C GLY A 121 0.79 -6.40 12.15
N THR A 122 1.17 -5.78 13.28
CA THR A 122 2.43 -6.08 13.97
C THR A 122 2.21 -6.59 15.39
N ILE A 123 3.18 -7.35 15.89
CA ILE A 123 3.19 -7.90 17.25
C ILE A 123 4.44 -7.39 17.95
N GLN A 124 4.28 -6.88 19.18
CA GLN A 124 5.40 -6.35 19.96
C GLN A 124 6.40 -7.46 20.30
N GLY A 125 7.70 -7.18 20.15
CA GLY A 125 8.76 -8.20 20.27
C GLY A 125 8.82 -8.91 21.63
N GLU A 126 8.45 -8.22 22.71
CA GLU A 126 8.43 -8.80 24.07
C GLU A 126 7.36 -9.89 24.25
N LEU A 127 6.27 -9.84 23.47
CA LEU A 127 5.20 -10.85 23.51
C LEU A 127 5.62 -12.17 22.89
N ARG A 128 6.61 -12.15 21.99
CA ARG A 128 7.05 -13.34 21.25
C ARG A 128 7.91 -14.29 22.08
N LYS A 129 8.40 -13.83 23.23
CA LYS A 129 9.33 -14.59 24.10
C LYS A 129 8.61 -15.53 25.07
N ASN A 130 7.29 -15.44 25.23
CA ASN A 130 6.59 -16.24 26.24
C ASN A 130 5.16 -16.65 25.86
N PRO A 131 4.97 -17.59 24.91
CA PRO A 131 3.67 -18.18 24.67
C PRO A 131 3.64 -19.60 25.22
N GLN A 132 3.20 -19.78 26.47
CA GLN A 132 2.57 -21.05 26.81
C GLN A 132 1.09 -20.93 26.39
N ASP A 133 0.69 -21.82 25.50
CA ASP A 133 -0.67 -22.01 24.97
C ASP A 133 -1.24 -20.97 23.96
N ILE A 134 -0.52 -19.89 23.62
CA ILE A 134 -0.98 -18.89 22.62
C ILE A 134 0.03 -18.65 21.50
N GLU A 135 -0.30 -19.05 20.28
CA GLU A 135 0.52 -18.78 19.09
C GLU A 135 0.24 -17.37 18.54
N LEU A 136 1.31 -16.63 18.22
CA LEU A 136 1.25 -15.24 17.76
C LEU A 136 1.78 -15.15 16.32
N ILE A 137 0.92 -14.82 15.36
CA ILE A 137 1.26 -14.73 13.94
C ILE A 137 1.03 -13.31 13.44
N ASP A 138 2.11 -12.60 13.08
CA ASP A 138 2.05 -11.25 12.53
C ASP A 138 1.95 -11.23 11.00
N GLY A 139 1.72 -10.07 10.41
CA GLY A 139 1.52 -9.96 8.96
C GLY A 139 2.74 -10.42 8.16
N ALA A 140 3.95 -10.20 8.66
CA ALA A 140 5.19 -10.62 7.99
C ALA A 140 5.36 -12.14 7.96
N THR A 141 4.95 -12.83 9.04
CA THR A 141 5.00 -14.29 9.17
C THR A 141 3.80 -14.96 8.47
N LEU A 142 2.66 -14.27 8.44
CA LEU A 142 1.43 -14.75 7.81
C LEU A 142 1.47 -14.67 6.28
N TRP A 143 2.11 -13.63 5.73
CA TRP A 143 2.13 -13.38 4.29
C TRP A 143 2.67 -14.55 3.44
N PRO A 144 3.80 -15.20 3.77
CA PRO A 144 4.30 -16.35 3.02
C PRO A 144 3.32 -17.52 2.95
N LEU A 145 2.48 -17.69 3.97
CA LEU A 145 1.49 -18.77 4.05
C LEU A 145 0.28 -18.47 3.16
N ILE A 146 -0.15 -17.21 3.13
CA ILE A 146 -1.32 -16.76 2.36
C ILE A 146 -0.99 -16.49 0.90
N SER A 147 0.19 -15.93 0.61
CA SER A 147 0.61 -15.54 -0.74
C SER A 147 0.38 -16.60 -1.82
N PRO A 148 0.65 -17.92 -1.61
CA PRO A 148 0.40 -18.94 -2.62
C PRO A 148 -1.09 -19.29 -2.81
N LEU A 149 -1.95 -18.93 -1.86
CA LEU A 149 -3.39 -19.21 -1.89
C LEU A 149 -4.18 -18.10 -2.61
N LEU A 150 -3.55 -16.95 -2.87
CA LEU A 150 -4.20 -15.82 -3.50
C LEU A 150 -4.54 -16.11 -4.97
N PRO A 151 -5.63 -15.53 -5.51
CA PRO A 151 -5.93 -15.61 -6.93
C PRO A 151 -4.77 -15.09 -7.78
N PRO A 152 -4.48 -15.73 -8.94
CA PRO A 152 -3.33 -15.37 -9.77
C PRO A 152 -3.39 -13.93 -10.27
N SER A 153 -4.58 -13.39 -10.55
CA SER A 153 -4.78 -11.99 -10.94
C SER A 153 -4.30 -11.02 -9.87
N LEU A 154 -4.73 -11.22 -8.62
CA LEU A 154 -4.32 -10.39 -7.49
C LEU A 154 -2.82 -10.53 -7.21
N HIS A 155 -2.31 -11.76 -7.23
CA HIS A 155 -0.88 -12.01 -7.04
C HIS A 155 -0.03 -11.26 -8.08
N ASN A 156 -0.41 -11.36 -9.36
CA ASN A 156 0.26 -10.68 -10.46
C ASN A 156 0.17 -9.15 -10.33
N ASP A 157 -0.98 -8.62 -9.91
CA ASP A 157 -1.16 -7.19 -9.67
C ASP A 157 -0.24 -6.66 -8.56
N ILE A 158 -0.13 -7.39 -7.45
CA ILE A 158 0.77 -7.04 -6.35
C ILE A 158 2.22 -7.04 -6.83
N MET A 159 2.63 -8.10 -7.53
CA MET A 159 3.99 -8.22 -8.07
C MET A 159 4.31 -7.13 -9.10
N ALA A 160 3.37 -6.81 -9.99
CA ALA A 160 3.53 -5.74 -10.98
C ALA A 160 3.63 -4.36 -10.32
N ARG A 161 2.80 -4.07 -9.31
CA ARG A 161 2.85 -2.81 -8.56
C ARG A 161 4.17 -2.68 -7.78
N ALA A 162 4.60 -3.73 -7.09
CA ALA A 162 5.88 -3.74 -6.37
C ALA A 162 7.05 -3.50 -7.32
N ARG A 163 7.07 -4.18 -8.48
CA ARG A 163 8.11 -3.99 -9.51
C ARG A 163 8.13 -2.55 -10.04
N ARG A 164 6.98 -1.94 -10.32
CA ARG A 164 6.90 -0.54 -10.80
C ARG A 164 7.48 0.44 -9.77
N LEU A 165 7.19 0.26 -8.49
CA LEU A 165 7.76 1.10 -7.42
C LEU A 165 9.27 0.91 -7.31
N THR A 166 9.75 -0.33 -7.31
CA THR A 166 11.18 -0.65 -7.23
C THR A 166 11.95 -0.12 -8.43
N VAL A 167 11.40 -0.20 -9.64
CA VAL A 167 12.02 0.36 -10.87
C VAL A 167 12.12 1.88 -10.80
N ARG A 168 11.07 2.57 -10.35
CA ARG A 168 11.11 4.04 -10.16
C ARG A 168 12.15 4.45 -9.12
N ALA A 169 12.19 3.75 -7.98
CA ALA A 169 13.19 4.00 -6.93
C ALA A 169 14.62 3.73 -7.43
N THR A 170 14.80 2.70 -8.25
CA THR A 170 16.10 2.39 -8.88
C THR A 170 16.58 3.54 -9.74
N GLY A 171 15.70 4.14 -10.56
CA GLY A 171 16.04 5.33 -11.36
C GLY A 171 16.55 6.50 -10.51
N VAL A 172 15.89 6.78 -9.37
CA VAL A 172 16.31 7.82 -8.42
C VAL A 172 17.68 7.49 -7.81
N VAL A 173 17.92 6.23 -7.44
CA VAL A 173 19.22 5.78 -6.89
C VAL A 173 20.35 5.99 -7.90
N TRP A 174 20.13 5.69 -9.19
CA TRP A 174 21.13 5.93 -10.23
C TRP A 174 21.42 7.41 -10.44
N VAL A 175 20.40 8.27 -10.45
CA VAL A 175 20.58 9.73 -10.53
C VAL A 175 21.39 10.23 -9.33
N ALA A 176 21.04 9.79 -8.11
CA ALA A 176 21.77 10.16 -6.90
C ALA A 176 23.23 9.66 -6.93
N ALA A 177 23.47 8.44 -7.42
CA ALA A 177 24.82 7.88 -7.54
C ALA A 177 25.68 8.64 -8.56
N LEU A 178 25.12 9.05 -9.70
CA LEU A 178 25.81 9.87 -10.70
C LEU A 178 26.17 11.26 -10.15
N LEU A 179 25.24 11.91 -9.44
CA LEU A 179 25.48 13.19 -8.79
C LEU A 179 26.57 13.08 -7.70
N ALA A 180 26.54 12.01 -6.90
CA ALA A 180 27.56 11.75 -5.88
C ALA A 180 28.95 11.50 -6.50
N GLY A 181 29.02 10.71 -7.58
CA GLY A 181 30.26 10.48 -8.32
C GLY A 181 30.81 11.78 -8.94
N PHE A 182 29.95 12.61 -9.50
CA PHE A 182 30.32 13.93 -10.04
C PHE A 182 30.86 14.86 -8.95
N LEU A 183 30.16 14.98 -7.81
CA LEU A 183 30.62 15.76 -6.66
C LEU A 183 31.96 15.26 -6.11
N ALA A 184 32.13 13.94 -5.98
CA ALA A 184 33.40 13.35 -5.54
C ALA A 184 34.56 13.70 -6.49
N SER A 185 34.29 13.75 -7.81
CA SER A 185 35.30 14.17 -8.80
C SER A 185 35.76 15.61 -8.64
N LEU A 186 34.93 16.49 -8.09
CA LEU A 186 35.26 17.90 -7.87
C LEU A 186 36.06 18.13 -6.57
N LEU A 187 35.98 17.20 -5.61
CA LEU A 187 36.59 17.32 -4.29
C LEU A 187 37.92 16.55 -4.14
N ILE A 188 38.26 15.66 -5.07
CA ILE A 188 39.54 14.92 -5.04
C ILE A 188 40.58 15.77 -5.78
N PRO A 189 41.59 16.35 -5.09
CA PRO A 189 42.69 17.03 -5.78
C PRO A 189 43.47 16.03 -6.64
N ASP A 190 43.87 16.44 -7.85
CA ASP A 190 44.70 15.67 -8.78
C ASP A 190 46.02 15.25 -8.09
N ALA A 191 46.03 14.07 -7.49
CA ALA A 191 47.26 13.42 -7.10
C ALA A 191 47.96 12.96 -8.38
N VAL A 192 48.98 13.72 -8.75
CA VAL A 192 49.94 13.50 -9.84
C VAL A 192 50.23 12.02 -10.04
N VAL A 193 49.75 11.48 -11.17
CA VAL A 193 50.22 10.20 -11.70
C VAL A 193 51.42 10.51 -12.57
N ASP A 194 52.60 10.20 -12.04
CA ASP A 194 53.88 10.29 -12.74
C ASP A 194 53.92 9.28 -13.90
N PRO A 195 54.14 9.70 -15.16
CA PRO A 195 54.15 8.79 -16.29
C PRO A 195 55.57 8.30 -16.55
N THR A 196 55.99 7.23 -15.88
CA THR A 196 57.10 6.42 -16.39
C THR A 196 56.52 5.20 -17.10
N ARG A 197 56.31 5.31 -18.41
CA ARG A 197 56.27 4.16 -19.29
C ARG A 197 57.21 4.39 -20.47
N GLU A 198 58.27 3.60 -20.45
CA GLU A 198 59.18 3.36 -21.55
C GLU A 198 58.45 2.83 -22.78
N THR A 199 58.93 3.33 -23.91
CA THR A 199 58.67 3.02 -25.32
C THR A 199 58.57 1.52 -25.64
N THR A 200 57.65 1.12 -26.52
CA THR A 200 57.95 0.48 -27.82
C THR A 200 56.72 0.51 -28.75
N ASP A 201 56.84 1.37 -29.77
CA ASP A 201 56.46 1.26 -31.18
C ASP A 201 55.28 0.43 -31.73
N THR A 202 54.55 1.10 -32.64
CA THR A 202 54.00 0.65 -33.95
C THR A 202 52.48 0.79 -34.16
N SER A 203 52.13 1.90 -34.82
CA SER A 203 51.34 2.05 -36.07
C SER A 203 50.05 1.20 -36.28
N VAL A 204 48.89 1.85 -36.45
CA VAL A 204 48.25 2.18 -37.76
C VAL A 204 46.96 3.04 -37.55
N ALA A 205 46.97 4.18 -38.25
CA ALA A 205 45.96 5.11 -38.76
C ALA A 205 44.40 4.94 -38.64
N SER A 206 43.76 6.11 -38.40
CA SER A 206 42.54 6.70 -39.04
C SER A 206 41.14 6.08 -38.76
N SER A 207 40.00 6.78 -38.62
CA SER A 207 39.54 8.12 -39.03
C SER A 207 38.20 8.56 -38.34
N VAL A 208 38.09 9.87 -38.08
CA VAL A 208 36.98 10.87 -38.20
C VAL A 208 35.48 10.48 -38.17
N GLY A 209 34.68 11.28 -37.42
CA GLY A 209 33.30 11.70 -37.75
C GLY A 209 32.31 11.63 -36.57
N ALA A 210 32.12 12.68 -35.76
CA ALA A 210 31.23 13.84 -35.93
C ALA A 210 29.72 13.57 -35.68
N ASP A 211 29.26 14.07 -34.52
CA ASP A 211 28.01 14.77 -34.18
C ASP A 211 26.61 14.24 -34.60
N GLY A 212 25.66 14.37 -33.67
CA GLY A 212 24.26 14.01 -33.89
C GLY A 212 23.40 14.08 -32.64
N SER A 213 23.16 15.29 -32.14
CA SER A 213 22.12 15.59 -31.17
C SER A 213 20.72 15.31 -31.73
N GLY A 214 19.83 14.72 -30.93
CA GLY A 214 18.43 14.51 -31.26
C GLY A 214 17.56 14.56 -30.01
N GLN A 215 17.08 15.76 -29.69
CA GLN A 215 16.11 16.05 -28.63
C GLN A 215 14.69 15.81 -29.16
N GLY A 216 13.92 15.01 -28.42
CA GLY A 216 12.48 15.20 -28.16
C GLY A 216 11.47 14.92 -29.28
N GLU A 217 10.50 14.05 -28.99
CA GLU A 217 9.10 14.37 -29.28
C GLU A 217 8.14 13.57 -28.40
N SER A 218 7.30 14.30 -27.66
CA SER A 218 6.02 13.84 -27.13
C SER A 218 4.94 14.14 -28.16
N SER A 219 4.00 13.21 -28.34
CA SER A 219 2.57 13.46 -28.57
C SER A 219 1.87 12.11 -28.74
N SER A 220 0.98 11.75 -27.81
CA SER A 220 -0.48 11.99 -27.84
C SER A 220 -1.23 10.90 -28.58
N VAL A 221 -2.03 10.14 -27.82
CA VAL A 221 -3.04 9.21 -28.32
C VAL A 221 -4.39 9.95 -28.29
N VAL A 222 -5.13 9.85 -29.39
CA VAL A 222 -6.43 10.46 -29.64
C VAL A 222 -7.57 9.59 -29.07
N GLU A 223 -8.64 10.31 -28.68
CA GLU A 223 -9.81 10.02 -27.87
C GLU A 223 -11.02 9.42 -28.62
N SER A 224 -11.99 8.89 -27.86
CA SER A 224 -13.42 8.76 -28.25
C SER A 224 -14.32 8.97 -27.01
N PRO A 225 -15.58 9.45 -27.15
CA PRO A 225 -16.13 10.46 -26.26
C PRO A 225 -16.96 9.91 -25.09
N ALA A 226 -16.49 10.20 -23.89
CA ALA A 226 -17.26 10.31 -22.65
C ALA A 226 -16.53 11.39 -21.83
N ILE A 227 -17.24 12.45 -21.40
CA ILE A 227 -16.73 13.66 -20.71
C ILE A 227 -15.19 13.65 -20.54
N ALA A 228 -14.51 14.18 -21.57
CA ALA A 228 -13.07 14.05 -21.76
C ALA A 228 -12.28 14.46 -20.52
N GLY A 229 -11.65 13.48 -19.87
CA GLY A 229 -10.80 13.71 -18.70
C GLY A 229 -10.49 12.40 -17.97
N THR A 230 -9.32 12.32 -17.36
CA THR A 230 -8.99 11.25 -16.41
C THR A 230 -9.89 11.35 -15.17
N GLU A 231 -10.15 10.24 -14.46
CA GLU A 231 -10.94 10.23 -13.20
C GLU A 231 -10.46 11.30 -12.21
N GLU A 232 -9.15 11.57 -12.18
CA GLU A 232 -8.55 12.59 -11.31
C GLU A 232 -8.85 14.03 -11.76
N GLU A 233 -8.96 14.29 -13.06
CA GLU A 233 -9.43 15.58 -13.57
C GLU A 233 -10.91 15.78 -13.25
N GLN A 234 -11.74 14.76 -13.49
CA GLN A 234 -13.17 14.80 -13.15
C GLN A 234 -13.39 15.05 -11.66
N ARG A 235 -12.61 14.40 -10.79
CA ARG A 235 -12.63 14.66 -9.34
C ARG A 235 -12.24 16.10 -9.01
N ARG A 236 -11.21 16.64 -9.65
CA ARG A 236 -10.79 18.03 -9.44
C ARG A 236 -11.91 19.00 -9.83
N ASP A 237 -12.55 18.75 -10.96
CA ASP A 237 -13.64 19.57 -11.48
C ASP A 237 -14.87 19.51 -10.57
N ILE A 238 -15.24 18.32 -10.07
CA ILE A 238 -16.32 18.17 -9.09
C ILE A 238 -16.00 18.93 -7.80
N ALA A 239 -14.79 18.78 -7.26
CA ALA A 239 -14.42 19.48 -6.03
C ALA A 239 -14.44 21.00 -6.22
N ALA A 240 -13.98 21.50 -7.37
CA ALA A 240 -14.07 22.91 -7.72
C ALA A 240 -15.52 23.37 -7.85
N ALA A 241 -16.36 22.67 -8.61
CA ALA A 241 -17.76 23.02 -8.85
C ALA A 241 -18.57 23.02 -7.54
N VAL A 242 -18.41 22.00 -6.70
CA VAL A 242 -19.07 21.94 -5.38
C VAL A 242 -18.56 23.06 -4.48
N GLY A 243 -17.27 23.40 -4.51
CA GLY A 243 -16.71 24.51 -3.75
C GLY A 243 -17.28 25.89 -4.12
N HIS A 244 -17.85 26.05 -5.32
CA HIS A 244 -18.49 27.30 -5.76
C HIS A 244 -19.99 27.39 -5.41
N LEU A 245 -20.58 26.32 -4.88
CA LEU A 245 -22.00 26.33 -4.50
C LEU A 245 -22.24 27.25 -3.28
N PRO A 246 -23.39 27.94 -3.24
CA PRO A 246 -23.72 28.83 -2.13
C PRO A 246 -23.79 28.05 -0.80
N GLY A 247 -23.13 28.60 0.23
CA GLY A 247 -23.10 28.00 1.57
C GLY A 247 -22.13 26.83 1.73
N ILE A 248 -21.32 26.50 0.72
CA ILE A 248 -20.18 25.59 0.84
C ILE A 248 -18.90 26.44 1.03
N ALA A 249 -18.17 26.18 2.09
CA ALA A 249 -16.91 26.84 2.41
C ALA A 249 -15.74 26.28 1.58
N ARG A 250 -15.74 24.94 1.41
CA ARG A 250 -14.71 24.19 0.68
C ARG A 250 -15.22 22.80 0.35
N ALA A 251 -14.78 22.27 -0.78
CA ALA A 251 -14.95 20.85 -1.09
C ALA A 251 -13.61 20.20 -1.43
N SER A 252 -13.40 18.98 -0.97
CA SER A 252 -12.20 18.20 -1.26
C SER A 252 -12.51 16.70 -1.17
N TRP A 253 -11.69 15.88 -1.81
CA TRP A 253 -11.86 14.43 -1.75
C TRP A 253 -11.01 13.84 -0.63
N ALA A 254 -11.65 13.11 0.30
CA ALA A 254 -10.94 12.33 1.32
C ALA A 254 -10.40 11.01 0.76
N THR A 255 -11.12 10.39 -0.18
CA THR A 255 -10.73 9.16 -0.88
C THR A 255 -11.14 9.23 -2.35
N ARG A 256 -10.95 8.15 -3.13
CA ARG A 256 -11.44 8.07 -4.52
C ARG A 256 -12.96 8.22 -4.66
N SER A 257 -13.72 7.82 -3.65
CA SER A 257 -15.19 7.80 -3.66
C SER A 257 -15.85 8.53 -2.48
N THR A 258 -15.08 9.31 -1.72
CA THR A 258 -15.59 10.11 -0.60
C THR A 258 -15.28 11.59 -0.81
N LEU A 259 -16.32 12.38 -1.13
CA LEU A 259 -16.25 13.84 -1.23
C LEU A 259 -16.61 14.44 0.13
N VAL A 260 -15.78 15.36 0.61
CA VAL A 260 -16.00 16.12 1.84
C VAL A 260 -16.38 17.55 1.44
N ALA A 261 -17.54 18.01 1.90
CA ALA A 261 -18.00 19.39 1.71
C ALA A 261 -18.12 20.06 3.09
N LEU A 262 -17.29 21.08 3.31
CA LEU A 262 -17.37 21.93 4.49
C LEU A 262 -18.46 22.97 4.25
N VAL A 263 -19.48 23.02 5.10
CA VAL A 263 -20.60 23.95 4.97
C VAL A 263 -20.44 25.15 5.91
N ASN A 264 -20.91 26.33 5.48
CA ASN A 264 -20.83 27.57 6.26
C ASN A 264 -21.87 27.65 7.39
N ALA A 265 -22.96 26.89 7.24
CA ALA A 265 -24.07 26.76 8.19
C ALA A 265 -24.69 25.35 8.03
N ASP A 266 -25.71 25.02 8.80
CA ASP A 266 -26.41 23.73 8.65
C ASP A 266 -26.88 23.53 7.19
N ALA A 267 -26.53 22.37 6.63
CA ALA A 267 -26.81 22.07 5.23
C ALA A 267 -28.32 21.95 4.99
N SER A 268 -28.85 22.90 4.20
CA SER A 268 -30.21 22.91 3.68
C SER A 268 -30.40 21.92 2.53
N GLU A 269 -31.64 21.54 2.28
CA GLU A 269 -32.03 20.65 1.17
C GLU A 269 -31.57 21.18 -0.19
N GLN A 270 -31.63 22.50 -0.40
CA GLN A 270 -31.16 23.14 -1.62
C GLN A 270 -29.65 22.95 -1.88
N GLN A 271 -28.84 22.89 -0.83
CA GLN A 271 -27.39 22.64 -0.96
C GLN A 271 -27.11 21.19 -1.28
N ILE A 272 -27.90 20.28 -0.70
CA ILE A 272 -27.85 18.85 -1.00
C ILE A 272 -28.17 18.62 -2.48
N ASP A 273 -29.26 19.23 -2.98
CA ASP A 273 -29.65 19.14 -4.39
C ASP A 273 -28.59 19.75 -5.31
N GLY A 274 -27.98 20.88 -4.92
CA GLY A 274 -26.89 21.48 -5.68
C GLY A 274 -25.68 20.56 -5.81
N ILE A 275 -25.26 19.90 -4.73
CA ILE A 275 -24.15 18.93 -4.74
C ILE A 275 -24.50 17.75 -5.66
N CYS A 276 -25.73 17.23 -5.55
CA CYS A 276 -26.17 16.14 -6.40
C CYS A 276 -26.21 16.56 -7.88
N ASN A 277 -26.74 17.73 -8.22
CA ASN A 277 -26.74 18.20 -9.62
C ASN A 277 -25.33 18.29 -10.23
N VAL A 278 -24.30 18.61 -9.43
CA VAL A 278 -22.90 18.58 -9.89
C VAL A 278 -22.39 17.15 -10.13
N LEU A 279 -22.80 16.18 -9.31
CA LEU A 279 -22.37 14.79 -9.42
C LEU A 279 -23.09 14.01 -10.54
N ALA A 280 -24.32 14.39 -10.89
CA ALA A 280 -25.17 13.68 -11.83
C ALA A 280 -24.52 13.36 -13.21
N PRO A 281 -23.75 14.28 -13.82
CA PRO A 281 -23.15 14.03 -15.14
C PRO A 281 -21.99 13.02 -15.11
N TYR A 282 -21.39 12.75 -13.95
CA TYR A 282 -20.18 11.93 -13.82
C TYR A 282 -20.54 10.49 -13.47
N GLU A 283 -20.66 9.60 -14.46
CA GLU A 283 -21.18 8.23 -14.26
C GLU A 283 -20.42 7.40 -13.22
N ASP A 284 -19.08 7.51 -13.19
CA ASP A 284 -18.24 6.77 -12.24
C ASP A 284 -18.25 7.38 -10.83
N LEU A 285 -18.54 8.67 -10.72
CA LEU A 285 -18.43 9.44 -9.47
C LEU A 285 -19.78 9.81 -8.86
N ARG A 286 -20.90 9.65 -9.58
CA ARG A 286 -22.26 9.98 -9.11
C ARG A 286 -22.74 9.15 -7.92
N TYR A 287 -22.11 8.00 -7.67
CA TYR A 287 -22.37 7.14 -6.50
C TYR A 287 -21.39 7.38 -5.35
N SER A 288 -20.57 8.44 -5.42
CA SER A 288 -19.65 8.80 -4.34
C SER A 288 -20.39 9.17 -3.06
N ARG A 289 -19.82 8.81 -1.91
CA ARG A 289 -20.31 9.21 -0.59
C ARG A 289 -19.95 10.67 -0.34
N VAL A 290 -20.93 11.48 0.08
CA VAL A 290 -20.70 12.88 0.45
C VAL A 290 -20.72 13.02 1.98
N GLN A 291 -19.68 13.62 2.55
CA GLN A 291 -19.57 13.95 3.95
C GLN A 291 -19.70 15.46 4.14
N LEU A 292 -20.79 15.88 4.78
CA LEU A 292 -21.04 17.27 5.11
C LEU A 292 -20.40 17.56 6.48
N GLN A 293 -19.36 18.39 6.48
CA GLN A 293 -18.70 18.84 7.70
C GLN A 293 -19.25 20.20 8.13
N PRO A 294 -19.63 20.35 9.40
CA PRO A 294 -20.07 21.63 9.94
C PRO A 294 -18.89 22.62 10.00
N PRO A 295 -19.16 23.93 10.12
CA PRO A 295 -18.11 24.93 10.22
C PRO A 295 -17.24 24.71 11.48
N PRO A 296 -15.94 25.08 11.43
CA PRO A 296 -15.03 24.88 12.55
C PRO A 296 -15.52 25.64 13.79
N GLY A 297 -15.64 24.93 14.92
CA GLY A 297 -16.18 25.47 16.17
C GLY A 297 -17.67 25.22 16.41
N SER A 298 -18.37 24.54 15.50
CA SER A 298 -19.74 24.06 15.71
C SER A 298 -19.77 22.67 16.38
N GLU A 299 -20.73 22.45 17.28
CA GLU A 299 -21.03 21.14 17.90
C GLU A 299 -21.96 20.27 17.04
N ALA A 300 -22.37 20.75 15.85
CA ALA A 300 -23.23 19.99 14.96
C ALA A 300 -22.55 18.66 14.53
N PRO A 301 -23.30 17.55 14.42
CA PRO A 301 -22.72 16.28 14.00
C PRO A 301 -22.35 16.30 12.51
N VAL A 302 -21.29 15.58 12.15
CA VAL A 302 -20.96 15.28 10.75
C VAL A 302 -22.10 14.46 10.13
N ARG A 303 -22.59 14.88 8.97
CA ARG A 303 -23.68 14.20 8.26
C ARG A 303 -23.15 13.52 7.00
N PHE A 304 -23.61 12.30 6.76
CA PHE A 304 -23.33 11.58 5.53
C PHE A 304 -24.55 11.61 4.62
N LEU A 305 -24.30 11.86 3.33
CA LEU A 305 -25.30 11.90 2.29
C LEU A 305 -24.92 10.94 1.17
N GLN A 306 -25.92 10.25 0.63
CA GLN A 306 -25.85 9.61 -0.68
C GLN A 306 -26.92 10.24 -1.56
N CYS A 307 -26.51 10.78 -2.71
CA CYS A 307 -27.46 11.26 -3.72
C CYS A 307 -28.24 10.08 -4.26
N ASN A 308 -29.58 10.20 -4.26
CA ASN A 308 -30.45 9.22 -4.88
C ASN A 308 -30.86 9.74 -6.25
N TRP A 309 -30.71 8.92 -7.29
CA TRP A 309 -31.06 9.27 -8.66
C TRP A 309 -32.28 8.43 -9.02
N GLY A 310 -33.47 9.05 -8.98
CA GLY A 310 -34.75 8.46 -9.33
C GLY A 310 -35.33 9.10 -10.57
#